data_AF-A0A0B7N4L6-F1
#
_entry.id   AF-A0A0B7N4L6-F1
#
_cell.length_a   1.000
_cell.length_b   1.000
_cell.length_c   1.000
_cell.angle_alpha   90.00
_cell.angle_beta   90.00
_cell.angle_gamma   90.00
#
_symmetry.space_group_name_H-M   'P 1'
#
loop_
_entity.id
_entity.type
_entity.pdbx_description
1 polymer ?
#
loop_
_entity_poly.entity_id
_entity_poly.type
_entity_poly.pdbx_seq_one_letter_code
_entity_poly.pdbx_strand_id
1 'polypeptide(L)'
;MTYSEQSVMQLGIQNAGSRIASVTELEDLIERCSERSLLEIKECTFYGSSGNQCDQQIKPNYSVEDLKIIDSKLSVSAIECLAKRLKALKTLLLTTTSDTFCEAQADEDYIEWWNHATQLCQSIEKCTISILSLNPDEYLQQFRSCTRFLSTLLQQQDHSSTTEFIINSKAYRPIQMKQNNASVGFSTPYSNFWEMVDFSQFYECIIELFSPGVIKICRGHGDEFGSNVFNDFNTLDRIISTEAWTIFDLATASTNRVVHLSKLVFSDDEDYYCAQNGPQELPKRTSVSELKLSNCRIQSSAFPKMSLRLPNVETLIIEDCVMNSYNIYKLEIDLRDTNVGVLQIILEIPWFIVITESGDLRQTFRYNFNIDAYQPSNDDYSDKTWSLSIKCKTCREFIIIVARNRQVSCVLKHSVL
;
A
#
# COMPACT_ATOMS: atom_id res chain seq x y z
N MET A 1 -33.91 7.25 -24.12
CA MET A 1 -33.04 6.05 -24.14
C MET A 1 -33.24 5.36 -22.81
N THR A 2 -34.09 4.35 -22.81
CA THR A 2 -34.38 3.49 -21.66
C THR A 2 -33.24 2.48 -21.54
N TYR A 3 -32.52 2.50 -20.41
CA TYR A 3 -31.62 1.41 -20.05
C TYR A 3 -32.48 0.17 -19.82
N SER A 4 -32.33 -0.85 -20.66
CA SER A 4 -32.93 -2.16 -20.40
C SER A 4 -32.28 -2.74 -19.14
N GLU A 5 -33.10 -3.03 -18.13
CA GLU A 5 -32.73 -3.90 -17.02
C GLU A 5 -32.21 -5.21 -17.60
N GLN A 6 -30.89 -5.41 -17.59
CA GLN A 6 -30.33 -6.72 -17.85
C GLN A 6 -30.83 -7.63 -16.74
N SER A 7 -31.65 -8.62 -17.11
CA SER A 7 -32.09 -9.69 -16.23
C SER A 7 -30.87 -10.44 -15.71
N VAL A 8 -30.32 -10.02 -14.57
CA VAL A 8 -29.27 -10.75 -13.87
C VAL A 8 -29.91 -12.00 -13.30
N MET A 9 -29.78 -13.12 -14.01
CA MET A 9 -30.13 -14.43 -13.48
C MET A 9 -29.08 -14.79 -12.42
N GLN A 10 -29.36 -14.44 -11.16
CA GLN A 10 -28.55 -14.86 -10.01
C GLN A 10 -28.88 -16.32 -9.71
N LEU A 11 -28.08 -17.25 -10.24
CA LEU A 11 -28.13 -18.64 -9.82
C LEU A 11 -27.15 -18.79 -8.64
N GLY A 12 -27.65 -18.52 -7.44
CA GLY A 12 -26.89 -18.63 -6.20
C GLY A 12 -27.14 -19.97 -5.50
N ILE A 13 -26.09 -20.71 -5.15
CA ILE A 13 -26.22 -21.67 -4.04
C ILE A 13 -26.01 -20.88 -2.76
N GLN A 14 -27.07 -20.72 -1.96
CA GLN A 14 -26.96 -20.18 -0.60
C GLN A 14 -27.59 -21.19 0.35
N ASN A 15 -26.78 -21.80 1.22
CA ASN A 15 -27.27 -22.74 2.23
C ASN A 15 -26.77 -22.33 3.61
N ALA A 16 -27.69 -22.19 4.56
CA ALA A 16 -27.42 -21.75 5.95
C ALA A 16 -26.76 -22.85 6.82
N GLY A 17 -25.82 -23.60 6.26
CA GLY A 17 -25.08 -24.69 6.90
C GLY A 17 -24.15 -25.33 5.87
N SER A 18 -22.94 -25.72 6.27
CA SER A 18 -21.88 -26.20 5.36
C SER A 18 -22.32 -27.46 4.60
N ARG A 19 -22.97 -27.28 3.44
CA ARG A 19 -23.34 -28.40 2.58
C ARG A 19 -22.07 -28.86 1.87
N ILE A 20 -21.79 -30.15 2.02
CA ILE A 20 -20.84 -30.87 1.18
C ILE A 20 -21.48 -30.99 -0.20
N ALA A 21 -20.92 -30.28 -1.18
CA ALA A 21 -21.34 -30.33 -2.57
C ALA A 21 -20.30 -31.11 -3.38
N SER A 22 -20.75 -31.87 -4.39
CA SER A 22 -19.83 -32.57 -5.29
C SER A 22 -19.43 -31.68 -6.47
N VAL A 23 -18.33 -32.01 -7.14
CA VAL A 23 -17.94 -31.34 -8.40
C VAL A 23 -19.03 -31.52 -9.47
N THR A 24 -19.75 -32.65 -9.47
CA THR A 24 -20.88 -32.87 -10.38
C THR A 24 -22.03 -31.88 -10.16
N GLU A 25 -22.34 -31.53 -8.90
CA GLU A 25 -23.36 -30.50 -8.62
C GLU A 25 -22.93 -29.13 -9.16
N LEU A 26 -21.63 -28.80 -9.08
CA LEU A 26 -21.07 -27.59 -9.67
C LEU A 26 -21.21 -27.59 -11.21
N GLU A 27 -20.96 -28.72 -11.85
CA GLU A 27 -21.11 -28.86 -13.31
C GLU A 27 -22.56 -28.63 -13.77
N ASP A 28 -23.51 -29.26 -13.09
CA ASP A 28 -24.94 -29.10 -13.38
C ASP A 28 -25.39 -27.64 -13.25
N LEU A 29 -24.83 -26.91 -12.28
CA LEU A 29 -25.14 -25.49 -12.08
C LEU A 29 -24.58 -24.61 -13.19
N ILE A 30 -23.35 -24.87 -13.62
CA ILE A 30 -22.74 -24.17 -14.75
C ILE A 30 -23.55 -24.43 -16.04
N GLU A 31 -24.06 -25.64 -16.24
CA GLU A 31 -24.86 -25.96 -17.44
C GLU A 31 -26.23 -25.28 -17.47
N ARG A 32 -26.82 -25.01 -16.31
CA ARG A 32 -28.10 -24.28 -16.20
C ARG A 32 -27.97 -22.79 -16.51
N CYS A 33 -26.76 -22.25 -16.57
CA CYS A 33 -26.53 -20.85 -16.91
C CYS A 33 -26.59 -20.67 -18.44
N SER A 34 -27.75 -20.27 -18.97
CA SER A 34 -27.96 -20.18 -20.44
C SER A 34 -27.80 -18.77 -21.04
N GLU A 35 -27.74 -17.70 -20.24
CA GLU A 35 -27.56 -16.31 -20.72
C GLU A 35 -26.42 -15.61 -19.96
N ARG A 36 -26.04 -14.37 -20.31
CA ARG A 36 -24.99 -13.59 -19.61
C ARG A 36 -25.26 -13.56 -18.11
N SER A 37 -24.62 -14.46 -17.36
CA SER A 37 -25.02 -14.80 -16.00
C SER A 37 -23.91 -14.51 -15.01
N LEU A 38 -24.33 -14.04 -13.84
CA LEU A 38 -23.54 -14.05 -12.62
C LEU A 38 -23.72 -15.42 -11.97
N LEU A 39 -22.63 -16.17 -11.82
CA LEU A 39 -22.60 -17.38 -11.01
C LEU A 39 -22.15 -17.03 -9.60
N GLU A 40 -22.97 -17.33 -8.59
CA GLU A 40 -22.64 -17.07 -7.18
C GLU A 40 -22.60 -18.38 -6.39
N ILE A 41 -21.45 -18.67 -5.81
CA ILE A 41 -21.18 -19.82 -4.95
C ILE A 41 -20.96 -19.28 -3.54
N LYS A 42 -21.86 -19.60 -2.62
CA LYS A 42 -21.81 -19.08 -1.25
C LYS A 42 -21.90 -20.19 -0.22
N GLU A 43 -21.01 -20.15 0.78
CA GLU A 43 -21.03 -21.05 1.95
C GLU A 43 -21.04 -22.55 1.58
N CYS A 44 -20.34 -22.91 0.50
CA CYS A 44 -20.28 -24.29 -0.03
C CYS A 44 -18.92 -24.94 0.19
N THR A 45 -18.90 -26.26 0.41
CA THR A 45 -17.64 -27.03 0.48
C THR A 45 -17.62 -28.09 -0.61
N PHE A 46 -16.68 -27.97 -1.55
CA PHE A 46 -16.50 -28.90 -2.65
C PHE A 46 -15.28 -29.78 -2.41
N TYR A 47 -15.50 -30.94 -1.79
CA TYR A 47 -14.43 -31.92 -1.54
C TYR A 47 -13.94 -32.55 -2.84
N GLY A 48 -12.62 -32.76 -2.93
CA GLY A 48 -12.03 -33.57 -3.99
C GLY A 48 -12.47 -35.02 -3.84
N SER A 49 -13.32 -35.53 -4.74
CA SER A 49 -13.50 -36.98 -4.84
C SER A 49 -12.18 -37.58 -5.34
N SER A 50 -11.67 -38.61 -4.65
CA SER A 50 -10.37 -39.27 -4.85
C SER A 50 -10.18 -40.01 -6.19
N GLY A 51 -10.83 -39.55 -7.26
CA GLY A 51 -10.61 -40.01 -8.62
C GLY A 51 -10.95 -38.91 -9.62
N ASN A 52 -10.00 -38.64 -10.52
CA ASN A 52 -9.98 -37.81 -11.73
C ASN A 52 -11.32 -37.57 -12.47
N GLN A 53 -12.34 -37.00 -11.83
CA GLN A 53 -13.67 -36.84 -12.46
C GLN A 53 -13.74 -35.69 -13.48
N CYS A 54 -12.74 -34.81 -13.54
CA CYS A 54 -12.70 -33.70 -14.51
C CYS A 54 -12.06 -34.08 -15.87
N ASP A 55 -12.00 -35.38 -16.20
CA ASP A 55 -11.48 -35.91 -17.48
C ASP A 55 -12.57 -36.37 -18.46
N GLN A 56 -13.85 -36.36 -18.06
CA GLN A 56 -14.96 -36.58 -19.00
C GLN A 56 -15.13 -35.36 -19.92
N GLN A 57 -15.62 -35.54 -21.15
CA GLN A 57 -15.77 -34.47 -22.15
C GLN A 57 -16.45 -33.23 -21.57
N ILE A 58 -15.64 -32.24 -21.18
CA ILE A 58 -16.14 -31.03 -20.54
C ILE A 58 -16.78 -30.14 -21.59
N LYS A 59 -18.09 -29.91 -21.46
CA LYS A 59 -18.80 -28.93 -22.27
C LYS A 59 -18.47 -27.51 -21.78
N PRO A 60 -17.82 -26.66 -22.59
CA PRO A 60 -17.53 -25.29 -22.19
C PRO A 60 -18.81 -24.45 -22.07
N ASN A 61 -18.82 -23.54 -21.10
CA ASN A 61 -19.82 -22.52 -20.88
C ASN A 61 -19.25 -21.16 -21.32
N TYR A 62 -19.97 -20.47 -22.22
CA TYR A 62 -19.61 -19.15 -22.75
C TYR A 62 -20.60 -18.05 -22.31
N SER A 63 -21.45 -18.34 -21.34
CA SER A 63 -22.52 -17.44 -20.88
C SER A 63 -22.17 -16.79 -19.54
N VAL A 64 -21.45 -17.48 -18.66
CA VAL A 64 -21.03 -16.92 -17.36
C VAL A 64 -19.86 -15.96 -17.57
N GLU A 65 -20.10 -14.68 -17.34
CA GLU A 65 -19.09 -13.62 -17.42
C GLU A 65 -18.57 -13.19 -16.05
N ASP A 66 -19.38 -13.38 -14.99
CA ASP A 66 -19.04 -12.98 -13.62
C ASP A 66 -19.15 -14.18 -12.66
N LEU A 67 -18.10 -14.40 -11.86
CA LEU A 67 -18.07 -15.44 -10.82
C LEU A 67 -17.84 -14.79 -9.45
N LYS A 68 -18.75 -15.06 -8.52
CA LYS A 68 -18.62 -14.70 -7.10
C LYS A 68 -18.51 -15.95 -6.26
N ILE A 69 -17.44 -16.06 -5.49
CA ILE A 69 -17.23 -17.15 -4.53
C ILE A 69 -17.12 -16.50 -3.15
N ILE A 70 -18.01 -16.84 -2.24
CA ILE A 70 -18.12 -16.23 -0.91
C ILE A 70 -18.10 -17.34 0.14
N ASP A 71 -17.13 -17.28 1.05
CA ASP A 71 -16.95 -18.18 2.19
C ASP A 71 -17.11 -19.66 1.83
N SER A 72 -16.58 -20.04 0.66
CA SER A 72 -16.70 -21.38 0.10
C SER A 72 -15.33 -22.06 0.01
N LYS A 73 -15.27 -23.33 0.41
CA LYS A 73 -14.10 -24.20 0.34
C LYS A 73 -14.08 -24.90 -1.02
N LEU A 74 -13.13 -24.55 -1.87
CA LEU A 74 -12.93 -25.19 -3.17
C LEU A 74 -11.74 -26.14 -3.13
N SER A 75 -11.93 -27.40 -3.51
CA SER A 75 -10.82 -28.31 -3.83
C SER A 75 -10.13 -27.90 -5.14
N VAL A 76 -8.92 -28.42 -5.37
CA VAL A 76 -8.18 -28.26 -6.64
C VAL A 76 -9.06 -28.67 -7.83
N SER A 77 -9.73 -29.81 -7.76
CA SER A 77 -10.60 -30.32 -8.83
C SER A 77 -11.79 -29.39 -9.14
N ALA A 78 -12.35 -28.71 -8.12
CA ALA A 78 -13.41 -27.74 -8.35
C ALA A 78 -12.91 -26.51 -9.12
N ILE A 79 -11.70 -26.03 -8.81
CA ILE A 79 -11.08 -24.90 -9.50
C ILE A 79 -10.72 -25.26 -10.94
N GLU A 80 -10.17 -26.45 -11.15
CA GLU A 80 -9.91 -26.97 -12.49
C GLU A 80 -11.19 -27.05 -13.32
N CYS A 81 -12.28 -27.54 -12.73
CA CYS A 81 -13.59 -27.60 -13.38
C CYS A 81 -14.07 -26.20 -13.80
N LEU A 82 -13.98 -25.21 -12.91
CA LEU A 82 -14.30 -23.82 -13.23
C LEU A 82 -13.43 -23.28 -14.37
N ALA A 83 -12.11 -23.50 -14.32
CA ALA A 83 -11.17 -23.01 -15.34
C ALA A 83 -11.41 -23.67 -16.71
N LYS A 84 -11.76 -24.96 -16.72
CA LYS A 84 -12.07 -25.68 -17.96
C LYS A 84 -13.44 -25.30 -18.53
N ARG A 85 -14.46 -25.04 -17.69
CA ARG A 85 -15.82 -24.74 -18.16
C ARG A 85 -16.07 -23.27 -18.45
N LEU A 86 -15.64 -22.32 -17.61
CA LEU A 86 -16.06 -20.92 -17.70
C LEU A 86 -15.21 -20.12 -18.71
N LYS A 87 -15.46 -20.30 -20.01
CA LYS A 87 -14.64 -19.71 -21.09
C LYS A 87 -14.95 -18.24 -21.41
N ALA A 88 -16.07 -17.72 -20.94
CA ALA A 88 -16.42 -16.30 -21.08
C ALA A 88 -16.17 -15.48 -19.80
N LEU A 89 -15.50 -16.07 -18.80
CA LEU A 89 -15.30 -15.43 -17.50
C LEU A 89 -14.43 -14.18 -17.62
N LYS A 90 -15.00 -13.02 -17.25
CA LYS A 90 -14.34 -11.71 -17.26
C LYS A 90 -14.08 -11.17 -15.87
N THR A 91 -14.91 -11.49 -14.90
CA THR A 91 -14.70 -11.03 -13.52
C THR A 91 -14.76 -12.16 -12.50
N LEU A 92 -13.83 -12.13 -11.56
CA LEU A 92 -13.80 -13.00 -10.38
C LEU A 92 -13.77 -12.16 -9.11
N LEU A 93 -14.70 -12.44 -8.20
CA LEU A 93 -14.68 -11.98 -6.82
C LEU A 93 -14.63 -13.19 -5.89
N LEU A 94 -13.52 -13.36 -5.20
CA LEU A 94 -13.35 -14.35 -4.15
C LEU A 94 -13.33 -13.64 -2.80
N THR A 95 -14.17 -14.09 -1.87
CA THR A 95 -14.19 -13.63 -0.47
C THR A 95 -14.16 -14.86 0.43
N THR A 96 -13.24 -14.91 1.39
CA THR A 96 -13.04 -16.06 2.28
C THR A 96 -12.55 -15.60 3.64
N THR A 97 -12.79 -16.39 4.68
CA THR A 97 -12.05 -16.30 5.95
C THR A 97 -10.82 -17.23 5.90
N SER A 98 -9.81 -17.02 6.77
CA SER A 98 -8.56 -17.81 6.81
C SER A 98 -8.83 -19.31 6.92
N ASP A 99 -9.85 -19.68 7.68
CA ASP A 99 -10.10 -21.07 8.08
C ASP A 99 -10.89 -21.83 7.00
N THR A 100 -11.23 -21.15 5.89
CA THR A 100 -12.16 -21.64 4.88
C THR A 100 -11.67 -21.63 3.44
N PHE A 101 -10.45 -21.20 3.14
CA PHE A 101 -10.11 -20.97 1.73
C PHE A 101 -9.64 -22.22 0.98
N CYS A 102 -9.04 -23.19 1.67
CA CYS A 102 -8.49 -24.40 1.06
C CYS A 102 -8.81 -25.65 1.90
N GLU A 103 -8.92 -26.80 1.23
CA GLU A 103 -9.01 -28.12 1.87
C GLU A 103 -7.61 -28.68 2.25
N ALA A 104 -6.55 -27.97 1.86
CA ALA A 104 -5.15 -28.35 2.06
C ALA A 104 -4.83 -28.71 3.52
N GLN A 105 -4.14 -29.84 3.70
CA GLN A 105 -3.62 -30.27 5.00
C GLN A 105 -2.11 -30.06 5.11
N ALA A 106 -1.41 -29.88 3.99
CA ALA A 106 0.02 -29.63 3.90
C ALA A 106 0.35 -28.40 3.04
N ASP A 107 1.57 -27.86 3.21
CA ASP A 107 2.05 -26.68 2.47
C ASP A 107 2.05 -26.86 0.95
N GLU A 108 2.27 -28.08 0.47
CA GLU A 108 2.30 -28.43 -0.95
C GLU A 108 0.91 -28.29 -1.58
N ASP A 109 -0.14 -28.72 -0.88
CA ASP A 109 -1.54 -28.63 -1.33
C ASP A 109 -1.97 -27.15 -1.47
N TYR A 110 -1.50 -26.28 -0.58
CA TYR A 110 -1.75 -24.83 -0.66
C TYR A 110 -1.13 -24.21 -1.90
N ILE A 111 0.11 -24.60 -2.24
CA ILE A 111 0.80 -24.12 -3.44
C ILE A 111 0.06 -24.60 -4.70
N GLU A 112 -0.33 -25.87 -4.73
CA GLU A 112 -1.09 -26.45 -5.84
C GLU A 112 -2.42 -25.70 -6.06
N TRP A 113 -3.17 -25.45 -4.98
CA TRP A 113 -4.41 -24.68 -5.04
C TRP A 113 -4.22 -23.30 -5.69
N TRP A 114 -3.20 -22.55 -5.27
CA TRP A 114 -2.91 -21.23 -5.84
C TRP A 114 -2.47 -21.29 -7.30
N ASN A 115 -1.77 -22.35 -7.71
CA ASN A 115 -1.44 -22.55 -9.12
C ASN A 115 -2.69 -22.75 -9.98
N HIS A 116 -3.65 -23.55 -9.52
CA HIS A 116 -4.93 -23.73 -10.24
C HIS A 116 -5.81 -22.48 -10.20
N ALA A 117 -5.84 -21.75 -9.08
CA ALA A 117 -6.53 -20.46 -9.00
C ALA A 117 -5.94 -19.45 -9.99
N THR A 118 -4.61 -19.48 -10.19
CA THR A 118 -3.93 -18.68 -11.21
C THR A 118 -4.40 -19.07 -12.61
N GLN A 119 -4.53 -20.37 -12.92
CA GLN A 119 -5.03 -20.86 -14.20
C GLN A 119 -6.46 -20.38 -14.50
N LEU A 120 -7.34 -20.39 -13.50
CA LEU A 120 -8.69 -19.82 -13.62
C LEU A 120 -8.65 -18.33 -13.98
N CYS A 121 -7.67 -17.59 -13.45
CA CYS A 121 -7.56 -16.14 -13.59
C CYS A 121 -6.86 -15.65 -14.86
N GLN A 122 -6.27 -16.53 -15.68
CA GLN A 122 -5.39 -16.12 -16.79
C GLN A 122 -6.09 -15.26 -17.84
N SER A 123 -7.35 -15.57 -18.15
CA SER A 123 -8.14 -14.87 -19.17
C SER A 123 -9.12 -13.83 -18.60
N ILE A 124 -9.09 -13.61 -17.28
CA ILE A 124 -10.06 -12.76 -16.59
C ILE A 124 -9.62 -11.30 -16.67
N GLU A 125 -10.56 -10.41 -17.01
CA GLU A 125 -10.32 -8.96 -17.10
C GLU A 125 -10.12 -8.32 -15.72
N LYS A 126 -10.83 -8.80 -14.69
CA LYS A 126 -10.76 -8.30 -13.31
C LYS A 126 -10.83 -9.41 -12.27
N CYS A 127 -9.86 -9.45 -11.35
CA CYS A 127 -9.83 -10.41 -10.25
C CYS A 127 -9.72 -9.69 -8.90
N THR A 128 -10.56 -10.04 -7.93
CA THR A 128 -10.51 -9.49 -6.58
C THR A 128 -10.63 -10.61 -5.56
N ILE A 129 -9.57 -10.83 -4.80
CA ILE A 129 -9.53 -11.79 -3.69
C ILE A 129 -9.55 -11.03 -2.37
N SER A 130 -10.36 -11.51 -1.44
CA SER A 130 -10.67 -10.85 -0.18
C SER A 130 -10.54 -11.86 0.94
N ILE A 131 -9.50 -11.75 1.75
CA ILE A 131 -9.27 -12.60 2.91
C ILE A 131 -9.72 -11.81 4.14
N LEU A 132 -10.84 -12.20 4.74
CA LEU A 132 -11.53 -11.43 5.79
C LEU A 132 -10.98 -11.67 7.21
N SER A 133 -10.22 -12.74 7.39
CA SER A 133 -9.54 -13.05 8.65
C SER A 133 -8.13 -13.48 8.30
N LEU A 134 -7.14 -12.76 8.79
CA LEU A 134 -5.74 -13.13 8.68
C LEU A 134 -5.37 -13.97 9.90
N ASN A 135 -4.89 -15.20 9.69
CA ASN A 135 -4.41 -16.05 10.77
C ASN A 135 -2.99 -15.60 11.16
N PRO A 136 -2.74 -15.14 12.41
CA PRO A 136 -1.43 -14.69 12.84
C PRO A 136 -0.34 -15.77 12.79
N ASP A 137 -0.70 -17.04 12.86
CA ASP A 137 0.26 -18.14 12.80
C ASP A 137 0.67 -18.48 11.35
N GLU A 138 -0.18 -18.14 10.37
CA GLU A 138 -0.02 -18.52 8.96
C GLU A 138 0.12 -17.32 8.01
N TYR A 139 0.08 -16.08 8.53
CA TYR A 139 -0.01 -14.89 7.69
C TYR A 139 1.10 -14.81 6.64
N LEU A 140 2.35 -15.14 7.01
CA LEU A 140 3.48 -15.10 6.07
C LEU A 140 3.26 -16.03 4.89
N GLN A 141 2.73 -17.23 5.12
CA GLN A 141 2.41 -18.18 4.06
C GLN A 141 1.30 -17.65 3.16
N GLN A 142 0.28 -17.00 3.73
CA GLN A 142 -0.79 -16.36 2.98
C GLN A 142 -0.24 -15.22 2.11
N PHE A 143 0.61 -14.35 2.66
CA PHE A 143 1.29 -13.28 1.91
C PHE A 143 2.15 -13.85 0.78
N ARG A 144 3.01 -14.84 1.05
CA ARG A 144 3.86 -15.49 0.03
C ARG A 144 3.04 -16.07 -1.10
N SER A 145 1.95 -16.75 -0.78
CA SER A 145 1.08 -17.38 -1.78
C SER A 145 0.36 -16.35 -2.64
N CYS A 146 -0.18 -15.30 -2.02
CA CYS A 146 -0.86 -14.21 -2.74
C CYS A 146 0.12 -13.42 -3.62
N THR A 147 1.34 -13.18 -3.13
CA THR A 147 2.40 -12.58 -3.91
C THR A 147 2.74 -13.41 -5.14
N ARG A 148 2.95 -14.72 -4.97
CA ARG A 148 3.22 -15.64 -6.10
C ARG A 148 2.08 -15.62 -7.12
N PHE A 149 0.83 -15.70 -6.64
CA PHE A 149 -0.37 -15.62 -7.49
C PHE A 149 -0.37 -14.35 -8.35
N LEU A 150 -0.16 -13.17 -7.75
CA LEU A 150 -0.13 -11.91 -8.49
C LEU A 150 1.06 -11.85 -9.47
N SER A 151 2.26 -12.25 -9.02
CA SER A 151 3.47 -12.28 -9.85
C SER A 151 3.34 -13.23 -11.04
N THR A 152 2.66 -14.38 -10.91
CA THR A 152 2.41 -15.29 -12.04
C THR A 152 1.44 -14.67 -13.04
N LEU A 153 0.42 -13.94 -12.57
CA LEU A 153 -0.44 -13.14 -13.47
C LEU A 153 0.35 -12.03 -14.19
N LEU A 154 1.42 -11.50 -13.57
CA LEU A 154 2.29 -10.48 -14.19
C LEU A 154 3.06 -11.01 -15.39
N GLN A 155 3.67 -12.19 -15.25
CA GLN A 155 4.49 -12.78 -16.32
C GLN A 155 3.69 -13.08 -17.59
N GLN A 156 2.36 -13.13 -17.48
CA GLN A 156 1.45 -13.45 -18.57
C GLN A 156 0.83 -12.20 -19.23
N GLN A 157 0.95 -11.01 -18.62
CA GLN A 157 0.41 -9.75 -19.12
C GLN A 157 1.52 -8.78 -19.55
N ASP A 158 1.26 -7.96 -20.56
CA ASP A 158 2.26 -7.05 -21.16
C ASP A 158 2.99 -6.14 -20.16
N HIS A 159 4.26 -5.85 -20.45
CA HIS A 159 5.32 -5.29 -19.58
C HIS A 159 5.10 -3.87 -18.98
N SER A 160 3.91 -3.29 -19.02
CA SER A 160 3.63 -1.95 -18.45
C SER A 160 2.89 -1.97 -17.11
N SER A 161 2.80 -3.14 -16.46
CA SER A 161 2.01 -3.32 -15.26
C SER A 161 2.58 -2.56 -14.06
N THR A 162 1.74 -1.72 -13.44
CA THR A 162 2.06 -1.06 -12.18
C THR A 162 1.60 -1.95 -11.03
N THR A 163 2.53 -2.34 -10.17
CA THR A 163 2.26 -3.07 -8.92
C THR A 163 2.13 -2.07 -7.77
N GLU A 164 1.04 -2.15 -7.00
CA GLU A 164 0.81 -1.32 -5.83
C GLU A 164 0.68 -2.16 -4.56
N PHE A 165 1.34 -1.73 -3.49
CA PHE A 165 1.13 -2.23 -2.14
C PHE A 165 0.54 -1.12 -1.28
N ILE A 166 -0.61 -1.38 -0.68
CA ILE A 166 -1.40 -0.40 0.05
C ILE A 166 -1.66 -0.90 1.46
N ILE A 167 -1.31 -0.09 2.46
CA ILE A 167 -1.73 -0.27 3.84
C ILE A 167 -2.62 0.91 4.22
N ASN A 168 -3.84 0.65 4.68
CA ASN A 168 -4.75 1.67 5.19
C ASN A 168 -5.47 1.19 6.44
N SER A 169 -4.97 1.56 7.62
CA SER A 169 -5.46 1.01 8.90
C SER A 169 -6.92 1.37 9.24
N LYS A 170 -7.56 2.30 8.52
CA LYS A 170 -8.99 2.65 8.66
C LYS A 170 -9.90 1.92 7.67
N ALA A 171 -9.34 1.26 6.66
CA ALA A 171 -10.13 0.59 5.64
C ALA A 171 -10.69 -0.73 6.16
N TYR A 172 -11.83 -1.16 5.60
CA TYR A 172 -12.36 -2.51 5.80
C TYR A 172 -11.33 -3.60 5.43
N ARG A 173 -10.40 -3.27 4.51
CA ARG A 173 -9.26 -4.09 4.10
C ARG A 173 -7.97 -3.32 4.34
N PRO A 174 -7.36 -3.42 5.53
CA PRO A 174 -6.18 -2.67 5.90
C PRO A 174 -4.94 -2.96 5.08
N ILE A 175 -4.84 -4.11 4.41
CA ILE A 175 -3.68 -4.44 3.57
C ILE A 175 -4.17 -4.88 2.20
N GLN A 176 -3.58 -4.34 1.13
CA GLN A 176 -3.97 -4.66 -0.23
C GLN A 176 -2.75 -4.70 -1.15
N MET A 177 -2.64 -5.77 -1.93
CA MET A 177 -1.74 -5.88 -3.08
C MET A 177 -2.58 -5.73 -4.35
N LYS A 178 -2.13 -4.88 -5.26
CA LYS A 178 -2.78 -4.65 -6.55
C LYS A 178 -1.79 -4.78 -7.68
N GLN A 179 -2.28 -5.31 -8.79
CA GLN A 179 -1.54 -5.35 -10.02
C GLN A 179 -2.54 -5.32 -11.17
N ASN A 180 -2.50 -4.24 -11.96
CA ASN A 180 -3.49 -3.99 -12.99
C ASN A 180 -4.92 -4.12 -12.41
N ASN A 181 -5.73 -5.01 -12.99
CA ASN A 181 -7.10 -5.29 -12.58
C ASN A 181 -7.21 -6.45 -11.58
N ALA A 182 -6.10 -7.03 -11.13
CA ALA A 182 -6.03 -8.04 -10.09
C ALA A 182 -5.75 -7.37 -8.74
N SER A 183 -6.43 -7.81 -7.68
CA SER A 183 -6.13 -7.37 -6.33
C SER A 183 -6.38 -8.45 -5.30
N VAL A 184 -5.54 -8.47 -4.27
CA VAL A 184 -5.71 -9.29 -3.08
C VAL A 184 -5.74 -8.36 -1.88
N GLY A 185 -6.80 -8.42 -1.08
CA GLY A 185 -6.96 -7.62 0.12
C GLY A 185 -7.13 -8.49 1.35
N PHE A 186 -6.49 -8.09 2.44
CA PHE A 186 -6.54 -8.75 3.73
C PHE A 186 -7.25 -7.85 4.73
N SER A 187 -8.10 -8.48 5.53
CA SER A 187 -8.72 -7.88 6.70
C SER A 187 -8.08 -8.47 7.93
N THR A 188 -7.60 -7.60 8.81
CA THR A 188 -7.02 -8.01 10.09
C THR A 188 -8.14 -7.90 11.13
N PRO A 189 -8.61 -9.00 11.72
CA PRO A 189 -9.60 -8.93 12.80
C PRO A 189 -8.96 -8.40 14.09
N TYR A 190 -7.63 -8.29 14.13
CA TYR A 190 -6.84 -7.91 15.29
C TYR A 190 -6.29 -6.48 15.17
N SER A 191 -6.55 -5.66 16.18
CA SER A 191 -5.98 -4.30 16.30
C SER A 191 -4.47 -4.30 16.51
N ASN A 192 -3.90 -5.41 16.99
CA ASN A 192 -2.48 -5.57 17.33
C ASN A 192 -1.69 -6.36 16.26
N PHE A 193 -2.23 -6.52 15.04
CA PHE A 193 -1.50 -7.20 13.96
C PHE A 193 -0.07 -6.68 13.80
N TRP A 194 0.10 -5.35 13.80
CA TRP A 194 1.42 -4.71 13.65
C TRP A 194 2.41 -5.02 14.77
N GLU A 195 1.93 -5.35 15.97
CA GLU A 195 2.79 -5.75 17.09
C GLU A 195 3.32 -7.18 16.95
N MET A 196 2.63 -8.02 16.16
CA MET A 196 2.94 -9.43 15.95
C MET A 196 3.70 -9.69 14.64
N VAL A 197 3.75 -8.72 13.73
CA VAL A 197 4.42 -8.88 12.44
C VAL A 197 5.93 -8.91 12.63
N ASP A 198 6.55 -9.99 12.16
CA ASP A 198 7.98 -10.02 11.89
C ASP A 198 8.23 -9.19 10.62
N PHE A 199 8.58 -7.92 10.81
CA PHE A 199 8.78 -6.98 9.71
C PHE A 199 9.92 -7.39 8.77
N SER A 200 10.91 -8.16 9.25
CA SER A 200 11.99 -8.67 8.41
C SER A 200 11.48 -9.72 7.42
N GLN A 201 10.65 -10.65 7.90
CA GLN A 201 10.03 -11.65 7.02
C GLN A 201 8.93 -11.04 6.15
N PHE A 202 8.18 -10.07 6.69
CA PHE A 202 7.19 -9.32 5.92
C PHE A 202 7.84 -8.52 4.78
N TYR A 203 9.01 -7.93 5.04
CA TYR A 203 9.83 -7.26 4.04
C TYR A 203 10.21 -8.21 2.89
N GLU A 204 10.76 -9.38 3.20
CA GLU A 204 11.11 -10.38 2.19
C GLU A 204 9.90 -10.73 1.30
N CYS A 205 8.73 -10.90 1.91
CA CYS A 205 7.50 -11.27 1.19
C CYS A 205 6.96 -10.16 0.27
N ILE A 206 7.01 -8.90 0.70
CA ILE A 206 6.44 -7.78 -0.06
C ILE A 206 7.48 -7.19 -1.01
N ILE A 207 8.69 -6.94 -0.53
CA ILE A 207 9.68 -6.16 -1.26
C ILE A 207 10.45 -7.03 -2.25
N GLU A 208 10.82 -8.25 -1.88
CA GLU A 208 11.60 -9.14 -2.76
C GLU A 208 10.72 -9.95 -3.71
N LEU A 209 9.61 -10.52 -3.21
CA LEU A 209 8.77 -11.40 -4.04
C LEU A 209 7.73 -10.65 -4.88
N PHE A 210 7.08 -9.62 -4.33
CA PHE A 210 6.03 -8.86 -5.04
C PHE A 210 6.62 -7.66 -5.79
N SER A 211 7.64 -7.04 -5.22
CA SER A 211 8.36 -5.88 -5.75
C SER A 211 7.43 -4.77 -6.25
N PRO A 212 6.64 -4.14 -5.36
CA PRO A 212 5.68 -3.10 -5.75
C PRO A 212 6.40 -1.88 -6.34
N GLY A 213 5.95 -1.39 -7.50
CA GLY A 213 6.41 -0.10 -8.05
C GLY A 213 5.91 1.09 -7.23
N VAL A 214 4.76 0.92 -6.55
CA VAL A 214 4.14 1.94 -5.71
C VAL A 214 3.81 1.38 -4.32
N ILE A 215 4.25 2.06 -3.27
CA ILE A 215 3.93 1.74 -1.88
C ILE A 215 3.12 2.90 -1.28
N LYS A 216 1.92 2.62 -0.78
CA LYS A 216 1.04 3.62 -0.13
C LYS A 216 0.71 3.16 1.28
N ILE A 217 1.15 3.88 2.30
CA ILE A 217 0.90 3.53 3.69
C ILE A 217 0.21 4.72 4.35
N CYS A 218 -1.03 4.51 4.78
CA CYS A 218 -1.85 5.49 5.47
C CYS A 218 -2.25 4.94 6.83
N ARG A 219 -1.77 5.58 7.89
CA ARG A 219 -2.18 5.23 9.25
C ARG A 219 -3.39 6.07 9.64
N GLY A 220 -4.55 5.44 9.62
CA GLY A 220 -5.78 6.06 10.06
C GLY A 220 -5.84 6.16 11.59
N HIS A 221 -5.18 7.15 12.17
CA HIS A 221 -5.64 7.68 13.45
C HIS A 221 -6.93 8.45 13.22
N GLY A 222 -7.90 8.34 14.14
CA GLY A 222 -9.19 9.03 14.11
C GLY A 222 -9.06 10.49 13.67
N ASP A 223 -10.11 11.06 13.09
CA ASP A 223 -10.10 12.45 12.63
C ASP A 223 -9.96 13.48 13.78
N GLU A 224 -9.64 13.00 14.99
CA GLU A 224 -9.32 13.73 16.22
C GLU A 224 -7.95 14.39 16.23
N PHE A 225 -7.14 14.26 15.17
CA PHE A 225 -5.98 15.14 14.97
C PHE A 225 -6.39 16.62 14.84
N GLY A 226 -7.65 16.90 14.54
CA GLY A 226 -8.25 18.22 14.71
C GLY A 226 -8.59 18.49 16.18
N SER A 227 -7.71 19.21 16.87
CA SER A 227 -8.02 20.28 17.84
C SER A 227 -7.56 20.19 19.30
N ASN A 228 -7.09 19.07 19.88
CA ASN A 228 -6.71 19.09 21.32
C ASN A 228 -5.48 18.26 21.77
N VAL A 229 -4.69 17.66 20.88
CA VAL A 229 -3.57 16.77 21.25
C VAL A 229 -2.19 17.48 21.29
N PHE A 230 -2.14 18.72 21.78
CA PHE A 230 -0.85 19.39 22.01
C PHE A 230 -0.20 19.01 23.36
N ASN A 231 -0.92 18.34 24.28
CA ASN A 231 -0.47 18.22 25.67
C ASN A 231 -0.30 16.80 26.24
N ASP A 232 -0.66 15.72 25.56
CA ASP A 232 -0.50 14.36 26.11
C ASP A 232 0.32 13.46 25.17
N PHE A 233 1.65 13.58 25.26
CA PHE A 233 2.64 12.68 24.64
C PHE A 233 2.78 11.33 25.37
N ASN A 234 1.76 10.90 26.09
CA ASN A 234 1.86 9.80 27.05
C ASN A 234 1.56 8.45 26.37
N THR A 235 2.64 7.72 26.09
CA THR A 235 2.71 6.28 25.77
C THR A 235 2.18 5.85 24.40
N LEU A 236 0.99 6.27 23.99
CA LEU A 236 0.40 5.85 22.70
C LEU A 236 1.21 6.39 21.52
N ASP A 237 1.65 7.65 21.60
CA ASP A 237 2.52 8.28 20.60
C ASP A 237 3.88 7.56 20.44
N ARG A 238 4.38 6.87 21.48
CA ARG A 238 5.66 6.14 21.44
C ARG A 238 5.56 4.81 20.69
N ILE A 239 4.46 4.08 20.85
CA ILE A 239 4.18 2.87 20.07
C ILE A 239 3.98 3.26 18.59
N ILE A 240 3.23 4.36 18.36
CA ILE A 240 2.98 4.89 17.02
C ILE A 240 4.27 5.33 16.32
N SER A 241 5.19 5.98 17.04
CA SER A 241 6.45 6.47 16.46
C SER A 241 7.42 5.36 16.10
N THR A 242 7.45 4.30 16.91
CA THR A 242 8.31 3.15 16.65
C THR A 242 7.92 2.45 15.35
N GLU A 243 6.64 2.17 15.17
CA GLU A 243 6.13 1.54 13.95
C GLU A 243 6.32 2.42 12.72
N ALA A 244 6.25 3.75 12.87
CA ALA A 244 6.48 4.68 11.77
C ALA A 244 7.90 4.56 11.19
N TRP A 245 8.92 4.38 12.03
CA TRP A 245 10.30 4.16 11.59
C TRP A 245 10.47 2.81 10.89
N THR A 246 9.91 1.73 11.44
CA THR A 246 9.95 0.42 10.78
C THR A 246 9.26 0.44 9.43
N ILE A 247 8.10 1.09 9.34
CA ILE A 247 7.37 1.31 8.08
C ILE A 247 8.21 2.12 7.08
N PHE A 248 8.89 3.17 7.57
CA PHE A 248 9.73 4.01 6.74
C PHE A 248 10.89 3.23 6.15
N ASP A 249 11.62 2.48 6.98
CA ASP A 249 12.75 1.65 6.55
C ASP A 249 12.29 0.59 5.54
N LEU A 250 11.15 -0.07 5.81
CA LEU A 250 10.52 -1.03 4.91
C LEU A 250 10.24 -0.43 3.52
N ALA A 251 9.65 0.75 3.50
CA ALA A 251 9.17 1.37 2.28
C ALA A 251 10.32 1.96 1.43
N THR A 252 11.42 2.39 2.07
CA THR A 252 12.55 3.04 1.41
C THR A 252 13.70 2.09 1.04
N ALA A 253 13.69 0.85 1.55
CA ALA A 253 14.78 -0.12 1.34
C ALA A 253 14.93 -0.67 -0.10
N SER A 254 14.12 -0.23 -1.06
CA SER A 254 14.08 -0.78 -2.43
C SER A 254 14.22 0.28 -3.51
N THR A 255 14.61 -0.17 -4.72
CA THR A 255 15.03 0.71 -5.81
C THR A 255 13.87 1.10 -6.74
N ASN A 256 13.92 2.34 -7.24
CA ASN A 256 13.08 2.92 -8.27
C ASN A 256 11.56 2.84 -7.99
N ARG A 257 11.15 3.16 -6.76
CA ARG A 257 9.75 3.11 -6.33
C ARG A 257 9.18 4.48 -6.01
N VAL A 258 7.86 4.54 -6.11
CA VAL A 258 7.03 5.64 -5.60
C VAL A 258 6.50 5.25 -4.23
N VAL A 259 6.82 6.04 -3.20
CA VAL A 259 6.50 5.75 -1.80
C VAL A 259 5.69 6.89 -1.22
N HIS A 260 4.46 6.61 -0.80
CA HIS A 260 3.56 7.58 -0.19
C HIS A 260 3.28 7.16 1.24
N LEU A 261 3.80 7.91 2.20
CA LEU A 261 3.56 7.70 3.62
C LEU A 261 2.66 8.81 4.13
N SER A 262 1.57 8.43 4.80
CA SER A 262 0.59 9.39 5.29
C SER A 262 0.15 9.13 6.71
N LYS A 263 -0.04 10.22 7.46
CA LYS A 263 -0.53 10.21 8.85
C LYS A 263 0.37 9.42 9.81
N LEU A 264 1.67 9.41 9.54
CA LEU A 264 2.69 8.84 10.42
C LEU A 264 3.20 9.89 11.41
N VAL A 265 3.66 9.44 12.57
CA VAL A 265 4.29 10.28 13.60
C VAL A 265 5.76 9.90 13.70
N PHE A 266 6.66 10.83 13.40
CA PHE A 266 8.10 10.66 13.51
C PHE A 266 8.62 11.49 14.68
N SER A 267 9.18 10.82 15.68
CA SER A 267 9.71 11.42 16.91
C SER A 267 11.16 10.99 17.16
N ASP A 268 11.79 11.63 18.16
CA ASP A 268 13.17 11.38 18.59
C ASP A 268 13.37 10.05 19.34
N ASP A 269 12.32 9.48 19.91
CA ASP A 269 12.38 8.26 20.72
C ASP A 269 12.63 7.03 19.84
N GLU A 270 13.90 6.70 19.58
CA GLU A 270 14.32 5.45 18.90
C GLU A 270 14.43 4.26 19.87
N ASP A 271 14.41 4.54 21.18
CA ASP A 271 15.06 3.71 22.19
C ASP A 271 14.41 2.35 22.48
N TYR A 272 13.23 2.03 21.94
CA TYR A 272 12.50 0.83 22.40
C TYR A 272 12.50 -0.39 21.46
N TYR A 273 12.67 -0.24 20.13
CA TYR A 273 12.64 -1.41 19.22
C TYR A 273 13.68 -1.42 18.09
N CYS A 274 14.30 -0.28 17.73
CA CYS A 274 15.39 -0.29 16.73
C CYS A 274 16.64 -1.05 17.22
N ALA A 275 16.72 -1.41 18.50
CA ALA A 275 17.83 -2.20 19.06
C ALA A 275 17.83 -3.68 18.64
N GLN A 276 16.71 -4.24 18.17
CA GLN A 276 16.66 -5.67 17.80
C GLN A 276 17.03 -5.94 16.34
N ASN A 277 16.80 -4.98 15.45
CA ASN A 277 17.23 -5.02 14.06
C ASN A 277 18.12 -3.78 13.85
N GLY A 278 19.43 -3.91 14.11
CA GLY A 278 20.37 -2.83 13.91
C GLY A 278 20.23 -2.20 12.52
N PRO A 279 20.67 -0.94 12.32
CA PRO A 279 20.53 -0.25 11.04
C PRO A 279 21.09 -1.12 9.93
N GLN A 280 20.20 -1.69 9.13
CA GLN A 280 20.58 -2.50 7.99
C GLN A 280 21.22 -1.50 7.01
N GLU A 281 22.53 -1.61 6.77
CA GLU A 281 23.18 -0.75 5.80
C GLU A 281 22.45 -0.90 4.47
N LEU A 282 21.76 0.17 4.07
CA LEU A 282 21.07 0.18 2.80
C LEU A 282 22.07 -0.12 1.69
N PRO A 283 21.73 -1.01 0.74
CA PRO A 283 22.59 -1.26 -0.40
C PRO A 283 22.93 0.07 -1.07
N LYS A 284 24.23 0.36 -1.26
CA LYS A 284 24.76 1.66 -1.75
C LYS A 284 24.20 2.16 -3.10
N ARG A 285 23.31 1.39 -3.74
CA ARG A 285 22.69 1.69 -5.04
C ARG A 285 21.16 1.80 -4.97
N THR A 286 20.58 1.88 -3.77
CA THR A 286 19.14 2.12 -3.62
C THR A 286 18.79 3.54 -4.03
N SER A 287 17.65 3.69 -4.71
CA SER A 287 17.08 4.99 -5.08
C SER A 287 15.56 4.93 -5.00
N VAL A 288 14.92 6.03 -4.63
CA VAL A 288 13.45 6.18 -4.61
C VAL A 288 13.10 7.26 -5.64
N SER A 289 12.18 6.98 -6.57
CA SER A 289 11.82 7.95 -7.60
C SER A 289 10.97 9.08 -7.02
N GLU A 290 10.04 8.74 -6.12
CA GLU A 290 9.26 9.71 -5.37
C GLU A 290 9.04 9.21 -3.94
N LEU A 291 9.37 10.04 -2.95
CA LEU A 291 8.97 9.86 -1.57
C LEU A 291 8.04 11.01 -1.18
N LYS A 292 6.80 10.70 -0.87
CA LYS A 292 5.78 11.67 -0.44
C LYS A 292 5.38 11.41 1.01
N LEU A 293 5.54 12.43 1.85
CA LEU A 293 5.07 12.47 3.23
C LEU A 293 3.85 13.40 3.29
N SER A 294 2.67 12.86 3.58
CA SER A 294 1.41 13.63 3.60
C SER A 294 0.71 13.56 4.96
N ASN A 295 0.32 14.69 5.53
CA ASN A 295 -0.40 14.73 6.82
C ASN A 295 0.37 14.04 7.97
N CYS A 296 1.71 14.01 7.91
CA CYS A 296 2.53 13.42 8.95
C CYS A 296 2.82 14.43 10.07
N ARG A 297 3.11 13.93 11.28
CA ARG A 297 3.68 14.74 12.37
C ARG A 297 5.17 14.44 12.44
N ILE A 298 6.01 15.44 12.28
CA ILE A 298 7.47 15.25 12.20
C ILE A 298 8.12 16.16 13.25
N GLN A 299 8.81 15.58 14.24
CA GLN A 299 9.71 16.35 15.08
C GLN A 299 10.93 16.78 14.26
N SER A 300 11.38 18.02 14.38
CA SER A 300 12.47 18.57 13.56
C SER A 300 13.75 17.72 13.63
N SER A 301 13.99 17.11 14.77
CA SER A 301 15.11 16.23 15.09
C SER A 301 14.99 14.81 14.50
N ALA A 302 13.82 14.45 13.95
CA ALA A 302 13.65 13.26 13.13
C ALA A 302 14.27 13.41 11.73
N PHE A 303 14.37 14.63 11.16
CA PHE A 303 14.93 14.83 9.81
C PHE A 303 16.37 14.34 9.67
N PRO A 304 17.32 14.67 10.57
CA PRO A 304 18.66 14.08 10.54
C PRO A 304 18.64 12.55 10.51
N LYS A 305 17.75 11.93 11.31
CA LYS A 305 17.60 10.46 11.37
C LYS A 305 17.04 9.89 10.07
N MET A 306 16.00 10.52 9.52
CA MET A 306 15.49 10.18 8.19
C MET A 306 16.61 10.28 7.15
N SER A 307 17.42 11.34 7.20
CA SER A 307 18.47 11.58 6.22
C SER A 307 19.48 10.45 6.15
N LEU A 308 19.89 9.93 7.30
CA LEU A 308 20.82 8.80 7.40
C LEU A 308 20.26 7.49 6.84
N ARG A 309 18.92 7.35 6.84
CA ARG A 309 18.19 6.15 6.41
C ARG A 309 17.60 6.29 5.02
N LEU A 310 17.73 7.44 4.37
CA LEU A 310 17.20 7.64 3.03
C LEU A 310 18.22 7.21 1.98
N PRO A 311 17.80 6.41 0.99
CA PRO A 311 18.58 6.24 -0.24
C PRO A 311 18.60 7.55 -1.05
N ASN A 312 19.18 7.55 -2.25
CA ASN A 312 19.01 8.68 -3.16
C ASN A 312 17.53 8.87 -3.49
N VAL A 313 16.98 10.07 -3.33
CA VAL A 313 15.57 10.35 -3.62
C VAL A 313 15.50 11.30 -4.79
N GLU A 314 14.86 10.90 -5.90
CA GLU A 314 14.70 11.80 -7.04
C GLU A 314 13.73 12.94 -6.73
N THR A 315 12.59 12.65 -6.10
CA THR A 315 11.63 13.68 -5.66
C THR A 315 11.18 13.41 -4.22
N LEU A 316 11.42 14.35 -3.30
CA LEU A 316 10.89 14.32 -1.93
C LEU A 316 9.78 15.37 -1.80
N ILE A 317 8.57 14.94 -1.46
CA ILE A 317 7.40 15.81 -1.29
C ILE A 317 6.99 15.78 0.17
N ILE A 318 6.86 16.95 0.79
CA ILE A 318 6.32 17.12 2.14
C ILE A 318 5.06 17.96 2.04
N GLU A 319 3.92 17.38 2.36
CA GLU A 319 2.59 17.96 2.13
C GLU A 319 1.72 17.88 3.39
N ASP A 320 1.13 19.01 3.79
CA ASP A 320 0.19 19.09 4.91
C ASP A 320 0.74 18.50 6.23
N CYS A 321 2.07 18.48 6.41
CA CYS A 321 2.71 17.92 7.60
C CYS A 321 2.78 18.93 8.74
N VAL A 322 2.53 18.45 9.96
CA VAL A 322 2.75 19.23 11.19
C VAL A 322 4.18 19.02 11.66
N MET A 323 4.99 20.08 11.59
CA MET A 323 6.38 20.01 12.03
C MET A 323 6.57 20.69 13.38
N ASN A 324 7.07 19.94 14.35
CA ASN A 324 7.35 20.44 15.70
C ASN A 324 8.83 20.72 15.84
N SER A 325 9.17 21.97 16.15
CA SER A 325 10.55 22.39 16.44
C SER A 325 10.69 22.80 17.90
N TYR A 326 11.83 22.50 18.50
CA TYR A 326 12.21 23.04 19.81
C TYR A 326 12.41 24.56 19.78
N ASN A 327 12.70 25.12 18.60
CA ASN A 327 12.79 26.55 18.39
C ASN A 327 11.50 27.08 17.74
N ILE A 328 10.76 27.88 18.51
CA ILE A 328 9.49 28.50 18.08
C ILE A 328 9.64 29.52 16.94
N TYR A 329 10.86 29.87 16.52
CA TYR A 329 11.12 30.78 15.40
C TYR A 329 11.88 30.10 14.26
N LYS A 330 12.23 28.82 14.38
CA LYS A 330 13.05 28.14 13.38
C LYS A 330 12.61 26.71 13.20
N LEU A 331 12.22 26.37 11.99
CA LEU A 331 12.04 25.00 11.53
C LEU A 331 13.27 24.61 10.71
N GLU A 332 13.91 23.50 11.08
CA GLU A 332 15.06 22.96 10.36
C GLU A 332 14.71 21.59 9.75
N ILE A 333 14.91 21.46 8.44
CA ILE A 333 14.83 20.22 7.68
C ILE A 333 16.26 19.87 7.29
N ASP A 334 16.85 18.94 8.05
CA ASP A 334 18.22 18.50 7.83
C ASP A 334 18.26 17.17 7.07
N LEU A 335 18.66 17.24 5.80
CA LEU A 335 18.81 16.13 4.87
C LEU A 335 20.27 16.06 4.33
N ARG A 336 21.25 16.47 5.14
CA ARG A 336 22.67 16.57 4.74
C ARG A 336 23.35 15.25 4.41
N ASP A 337 22.75 14.12 4.75
CA ASP A 337 23.26 12.79 4.42
C ASP A 337 22.60 12.19 3.16
N THR A 338 21.55 12.84 2.65
CA THR A 338 20.75 12.35 1.52
C THR A 338 20.99 13.19 0.26
N ASN A 339 21.12 12.51 -0.89
CA ASN A 339 21.02 13.19 -2.18
C ASN A 339 19.54 13.27 -2.58
N VAL A 340 19.04 14.48 -2.76
CA VAL A 340 17.67 14.75 -3.18
C VAL A 340 17.72 15.38 -4.57
N GLY A 341 16.95 14.90 -5.53
CA GLY A 341 16.84 15.55 -6.83
C GLY A 341 16.03 16.85 -6.70
N VAL A 342 14.75 16.69 -6.37
CA VAL A 342 13.78 17.76 -6.17
C VAL A 342 13.23 17.66 -4.75
N LEU A 343 13.30 18.75 -3.99
CA LEU A 343 12.61 18.87 -2.72
C LEU A 343 11.41 19.80 -2.87
N GLN A 344 10.21 19.26 -2.70
CA GLN A 344 8.96 19.99 -2.72
C GLN A 344 8.35 20.07 -1.33
N ILE A 345 8.06 21.26 -0.85
CA ILE A 345 7.41 21.50 0.45
C ILE A 345 6.16 22.33 0.23
N ILE A 346 5.02 21.83 0.70
CA ILE A 346 3.73 22.50 0.64
C ILE A 346 3.36 22.99 2.04
N LEU A 347 3.20 24.31 2.20
CA LEU A 347 3.03 24.97 3.49
C LEU A 347 1.80 25.87 3.47
N GLU A 348 1.10 26.00 4.60
CA GLU A 348 -0.10 26.85 4.69
C GLU A 348 0.21 28.33 5.02
N ILE A 349 1.45 28.62 5.39
CA ILE A 349 1.85 29.91 5.96
C ILE A 349 2.86 30.60 5.01
N PRO A 350 2.71 31.89 4.65
CA PRO A 350 3.61 32.56 3.69
C PRO A 350 4.75 33.37 4.30
N TRP A 351 4.62 33.80 5.55
CA TRP A 351 5.44 34.86 6.14
C TRP A 351 6.68 34.35 6.90
N PHE A 352 7.52 33.55 6.25
CA PHE A 352 8.80 33.11 6.80
C PHE A 352 9.96 33.38 5.85
N ILE A 353 11.16 33.43 6.42
CA ILE A 353 12.41 33.42 5.66
C ILE A 353 12.71 31.98 5.27
N VAL A 354 13.15 31.75 4.05
CA VAL A 354 13.65 30.45 3.60
C VAL A 354 15.16 30.53 3.51
N ILE A 355 15.86 29.61 4.16
CA ILE A 355 17.30 29.44 4.03
C ILE A 355 17.52 28.07 3.42
N THR A 356 18.14 28.01 2.24
CA THR A 356 18.49 26.75 1.58
C THR A 356 19.99 26.57 1.59
N GLU A 357 20.46 25.41 2.03
CA GLU A 357 21.85 24.99 2.01
C GLU A 357 21.95 23.67 1.21
N SER A 358 22.71 23.66 0.12
CA SER A 358 22.98 22.46 -0.68
C SER A 358 24.46 22.41 -1.03
N GLY A 359 25.19 21.47 -0.42
CA GLY A 359 26.65 21.47 -0.47
C GLY A 359 27.22 22.76 0.12
N ASP A 360 28.07 23.46 -0.65
CA ASP A 360 28.66 24.74 -0.24
C ASP A 360 27.77 25.95 -0.58
N LEU A 361 26.66 25.75 -1.30
CA LEU A 361 25.77 26.84 -1.69
C LEU A 361 24.76 27.12 -0.58
N ARG A 362 24.79 28.35 -0.05
CA ARG A 362 23.78 28.88 0.86
C ARG A 362 23.06 30.06 0.23
N GLN A 363 21.74 30.03 0.23
CA GLN A 363 20.90 31.13 -0.23
C GLN A 363 19.79 31.42 0.77
N THR A 364 19.41 32.70 0.84
CA THR A 364 18.33 33.17 1.71
C THR A 364 17.28 33.87 0.86
N PHE A 365 16.02 33.52 1.08
CA PHE A 365 14.87 34.10 0.40
C PHE A 365 13.91 34.69 1.42
N ARG A 366 13.36 35.85 1.08
CA ARG A 366 12.34 36.53 1.86
C ARG A 366 11.08 36.67 1.04
N TYR A 367 9.94 36.36 1.66
CA TYR A 367 8.65 36.59 1.05
C TYR A 367 8.32 38.10 1.03
N ASN A 368 8.00 38.60 -0.16
CA ASN A 368 7.62 39.99 -0.40
C ASN A 368 6.10 40.08 -0.62
N PHE A 369 5.39 40.59 0.38
CA PHE A 369 3.94 40.74 0.36
C PHE A 369 3.42 41.64 -0.76
N ASN A 370 4.22 42.58 -1.26
CA ASN A 370 3.77 43.52 -2.28
C ASN A 370 3.60 42.85 -3.66
N ILE A 371 4.35 41.77 -3.91
CA ILE A 371 4.39 41.07 -5.19
C ILE A 371 4.02 39.59 -5.07
N ASP A 372 3.63 39.15 -3.87
CA ASP A 372 3.28 37.76 -3.56
C ASP A 372 4.35 36.74 -4.02
N ALA A 373 5.62 37.07 -3.80
CA ALA A 373 6.75 36.28 -4.27
C ALA A 373 7.94 36.27 -3.31
N TYR A 374 8.69 35.17 -3.30
CA TYR A 374 10.00 35.10 -2.63
C TYR A 374 11.09 35.77 -3.46
N GLN A 375 11.98 36.51 -2.80
CA GLN A 375 13.12 37.17 -3.43
C GLN A 375 14.42 36.84 -2.67
N PRO A 376 15.56 36.67 -3.36
CA PRO A 376 16.86 36.56 -2.70
C PRO A 376 17.13 37.74 -1.77
N SER A 377 17.74 37.50 -0.62
CA SER A 377 18.13 38.51 0.34
C SER A 377 19.51 38.21 0.91
N ASN A 378 20.29 39.28 1.13
CA ASN A 378 21.62 39.23 1.75
C ASN A 378 21.59 39.63 3.24
N ASP A 379 20.41 39.83 3.81
CA ASP A 379 20.30 40.34 5.17
C ASP A 379 20.63 39.23 6.19
N ASP A 380 21.40 39.58 7.21
CA ASP A 380 21.54 38.76 8.41
C ASP A 380 20.31 38.98 9.29
N TYR A 381 19.64 37.90 9.63
CA TYR A 381 18.36 37.95 10.34
C TYR A 381 18.52 37.65 11.82
N SER A 382 17.72 38.33 12.64
CA SER A 382 17.65 38.03 14.07
C SER A 382 17.03 36.64 14.31
N ASP A 383 17.47 35.98 15.38
CA ASP A 383 16.95 34.69 15.87
C ASP A 383 15.45 34.67 16.20
N LYS A 384 14.79 35.84 16.19
CA LYS A 384 13.36 36.01 16.46
C LYS A 384 12.48 36.04 15.21
N THR A 385 13.07 35.88 14.03
CA THR A 385 12.31 35.84 12.77
C THR A 385 11.99 34.40 12.42
N TRP A 386 10.71 34.10 12.14
CA TRP A 386 10.30 32.79 11.66
C TRP A 386 11.06 32.43 10.38
N SER A 387 11.80 31.32 10.44
CA SER A 387 12.62 30.82 9.35
C SER A 387 12.43 29.32 9.12
N LEU A 388 12.44 28.93 7.86
CA LEU A 388 12.55 27.57 7.38
C LEU A 388 13.96 27.37 6.84
N SER A 389 14.78 26.61 7.56
CA SER A 389 16.11 26.22 7.14
C SER A 389 16.06 24.83 6.54
N ILE A 390 16.52 24.68 5.31
CA ILE A 390 16.55 23.42 4.58
C ILE A 390 18.00 23.14 4.24
N LYS A 391 18.49 21.97 4.62
CA LYS A 391 19.87 21.56 4.37
C LYS A 391 19.87 20.23 3.65
N CYS A 392 20.61 20.11 2.56
CA CYS A 392 20.70 18.87 1.78
C CYS A 392 22.16 18.62 1.36
N LYS A 393 22.54 17.35 1.16
CA LYS A 393 23.86 17.03 0.60
C LYS A 393 24.00 17.58 -0.80
N THR A 394 23.04 17.22 -1.64
CA THR A 394 22.81 17.72 -2.98
C THR A 394 21.32 17.89 -3.16
N CYS A 395 20.92 18.99 -3.79
CA CYS A 395 19.56 19.27 -4.21
C CYS A 395 19.64 19.95 -5.56
N ARG A 396 19.01 19.42 -6.62
CA ARG A 396 18.97 20.09 -7.93
C ARG A 396 17.97 21.24 -7.91
N GLU A 397 16.86 21.06 -7.20
CA GLU A 397 15.75 22.00 -7.22
C GLU A 397 14.96 22.02 -5.90
N PHE A 398 14.75 23.22 -5.37
CA PHE A 398 13.83 23.48 -4.27
C PHE A 398 12.53 24.08 -4.81
N ILE A 399 11.40 23.47 -4.43
CA ILE A 399 10.05 23.95 -4.74
C ILE A 399 9.30 24.17 -3.43
N ILE A 400 9.08 25.42 -3.05
CA ILE A 400 8.26 25.76 -1.88
C ILE A 400 6.95 26.34 -2.36
N ILE A 401 5.87 25.61 -2.11
CA ILE A 401 4.51 25.99 -2.46
C ILE A 401 3.86 26.49 -1.18
N VAL A 402 3.44 27.74 -1.18
CA VAL A 402 2.57 28.26 -0.12
C VAL A 402 1.13 28.19 -0.60
N ALA A 403 0.26 27.56 0.19
CA ALA A 403 -1.17 27.48 -0.06
C ALA A 403 -1.94 28.25 1.02
N ARG A 404 -2.92 29.06 0.61
CA ARG A 404 -3.91 29.67 1.53
C ARG A 404 -5.28 29.09 1.21
N ASN A 405 -5.98 28.55 2.21
CA ASN A 405 -7.30 27.94 2.02
C ASN A 405 -7.32 26.90 0.88
N ARG A 406 -6.28 26.06 0.78
CA ARG A 406 -6.09 25.05 -0.27
C ARG A 406 -5.96 25.60 -1.71
N GLN A 407 -5.70 26.89 -1.86
CA GLN A 407 -5.32 27.50 -3.13
C GLN A 407 -3.84 27.89 -3.09
N VAL A 408 -3.09 27.56 -4.14
CA VAL A 408 -1.68 27.96 -4.25
C VAL A 408 -1.60 29.48 -4.31
N SER A 409 -0.94 30.09 -3.33
CA SER A 409 -0.71 31.53 -3.27
C SER A 409 0.64 31.93 -3.87
N CYS A 410 1.69 31.14 -3.63
CA CYS A 410 3.04 31.46 -4.09
C CYS A 410 3.86 30.19 -4.32
N VAL A 411 4.78 30.23 -5.29
CA VAL A 411 5.75 29.16 -5.56
C VAL A 411 7.15 29.77 -5.62
N LEU A 412 8.03 29.38 -4.68
CA LEU A 412 9.46 29.59 -4.82
C LEU A 412 10.06 28.37 -5.52
N LYS A 413 10.56 28.58 -6.73
CA LYS A 413 11.30 27.58 -7.50
C LYS A 413 12.76 28.03 -7.59
N HIS A 414 13.68 27.27 -6.99
CA HIS A 414 15.10 27.58 -7.00
C HIS A 414 15.91 26.39 -7.50
N SER A 415 16.58 26.56 -8.65
CA SER A 415 17.53 25.60 -9.19
C SER A 415 18.94 25.90 -8.66
N VAL A 416 19.62 24.86 -8.18
CA VAL A 416 20.96 24.93 -7.56
C VAL A 416 22.08 24.65 -8.58
N LEU A 417 21.73 24.10 -9.75
CA LEU A 417 22.65 23.75 -10.84
C LEU A 417 23.27 24.96 -11.54
#